data_AF-A0A4Z0HJ51-F1
#
_entry.id   AF-A0A4Z0HJ51-F1
#
_cell.length_a   1.000
_cell.length_b   1.000
_cell.length_c   1.000
_cell.angle_alpha   90.00
_cell.angle_beta   90.00
_cell.angle_gamma   90.00
#
_symmetry.space_group_name_H-M   'P 1'
#
loop_
_entity.id
_entity.type
_entity.pdbx_description
1 polymer ?
#
loop_
_entity_poly.entity_id
_entity_poly.type
_entity_poly.pdbx_seq_one_letter_code
_entity_poly.pdbx_strand_id
1 'polypeptide(L)'
;MARFRELLLRFRPVRPPGPAAPGGVPADRSAELTAELAVPLSLLEQAETEAAEIRERAAGEAARRRTAAEHRAAEILASAEAAAVAVRAESAARVHRTAQARAAEVRAAGERAATEVRQRARGRIAALADRVAANVARDAGWGPVGAEDG
;
A
#
# COMPACT_ATOMS: atom_id res chain seq x y z
N MET A 1 0.54 -111.12 -25.97
CA MET A 1 -0.60 -110.20 -26.21
C MET A 1 -1.47 -109.91 -24.96
N ALA A 2 -1.26 -110.53 -23.79
CA ALA A 2 -2.09 -110.30 -22.59
C ALA A 2 -1.74 -109.00 -21.81
N ARG A 3 -0.46 -108.70 -21.60
CA ARG A 3 -0.01 -107.54 -20.77
C ARG A 3 -0.42 -106.15 -21.28
N PHE A 4 -0.48 -105.95 -22.60
CA PHE A 4 -0.85 -104.65 -23.16
C PHE A 4 -2.34 -104.35 -22.97
N ARG A 5 -3.17 -105.39 -23.08
CA ARG A 5 -4.62 -105.29 -22.84
C ARG A 5 -4.94 -104.93 -21.40
N GLU A 6 -4.13 -105.41 -20.46
CA GLU A 6 -4.26 -105.17 -19.02
C GLU A 6 -3.85 -103.74 -18.63
N LEU A 7 -2.82 -103.20 -19.28
CA LEU A 7 -2.41 -101.79 -19.11
C LEU A 7 -3.51 -100.83 -19.58
N LEU A 8 -4.17 -101.13 -20.72
CA LEU A 8 -5.25 -100.30 -21.25
C LEU A 8 -6.53 -100.33 -20.40
N LEU A 9 -6.78 -101.43 -19.67
CA LEU A 9 -7.91 -101.52 -18.75
C LEU A 9 -7.77 -100.60 -17.53
N ARG A 10 -6.53 -100.27 -17.13
CA ARG A 10 -6.26 -99.36 -16.01
C ARG A 10 -6.58 -97.90 -16.32
N PHE A 11 -6.63 -97.53 -17.59
CA PHE A 11 -7.00 -96.19 -18.06
C PHE A 11 -8.44 -96.10 -18.56
N ARG A 12 -9.29 -97.13 -18.36
CA ARG A 12 -10.72 -96.99 -18.63
C ARG A 12 -11.30 -96.01 -17.59
N PRO A 13 -11.82 -94.85 -18.02
CA PRO A 13 -12.54 -93.96 -17.12
C PRO A 13 -13.78 -94.70 -16.63
N VAL A 14 -13.88 -94.95 -15.32
CA VAL A 14 -15.07 -95.53 -14.72
C VAL A 14 -16.10 -94.42 -14.60
N ARG A 15 -16.86 -94.23 -15.70
CA ARG A 15 -17.84 -93.16 -15.98
C ARG A 15 -17.26 -91.76 -16.23
N PRO A 16 -17.80 -91.01 -17.23
CA PRO A 16 -17.65 -89.57 -17.24
C PRO A 16 -18.34 -88.97 -16.01
N PRO A 17 -17.83 -87.87 -15.43
CA PRO A 17 -18.57 -87.14 -14.40
C PRO A 17 -19.97 -86.82 -14.94
N GLY A 18 -21.00 -87.00 -14.10
CA GLY A 18 -22.36 -86.66 -14.45
C GLY A 18 -22.50 -85.17 -14.80
N PRO A 19 -23.61 -84.76 -15.46
CA PRO A 19 -23.86 -83.35 -15.73
C PRO A 19 -23.72 -82.55 -14.43
N ALA A 20 -23.01 -81.43 -14.49
CA ALA A 20 -22.90 -80.52 -13.36
C ALA A 20 -24.32 -80.21 -12.85
N ALA A 21 -24.55 -80.38 -11.55
CA ALA A 21 -25.81 -79.96 -10.94
C ALA A 21 -26.05 -78.47 -11.26
N PRO A 22 -27.30 -78.01 -11.41
CA PRO A 22 -27.62 -76.62 -11.72
C PRO A 22 -27.32 -75.63 -10.56
N GLY A 23 -26.37 -75.96 -9.68
CA GLY A 23 -25.92 -75.13 -8.59
C GLY A 23 -24.43 -74.84 -8.73
N GLY A 24 -24.08 -73.64 -9.16
CA GLY A 24 -22.67 -73.23 -9.24
C GLY A 24 -22.43 -71.74 -9.49
N VAL A 25 -23.44 -70.97 -9.83
CA VAL A 25 -23.36 -69.51 -9.90
C VAL A 25 -24.51 -68.96 -9.06
N PRO A 26 -24.25 -68.16 -8.00
CA PRO A 26 -25.32 -67.44 -7.30
C PRO A 26 -26.16 -66.69 -8.34
N ALA A 27 -27.47 -66.86 -8.29
CA ALA A 27 -28.39 -66.39 -9.32
C ALA A 27 -28.39 -64.85 -9.50
N ASP A 28 -27.79 -64.11 -8.56
CA ASP A 28 -27.73 -62.66 -8.62
C ASP A 28 -26.44 -62.08 -8.01
N ARG A 29 -25.35 -62.11 -8.79
CA ARG A 29 -24.11 -61.39 -8.45
C ARG A 29 -24.30 -59.89 -8.30
N SER A 30 -25.35 -59.31 -8.91
CA SER A 30 -25.61 -57.89 -8.80
C SER A 30 -26.12 -57.53 -7.41
N ALA A 31 -26.99 -58.35 -6.82
CA ALA A 31 -27.47 -58.17 -5.44
C ALA A 31 -26.34 -58.26 -4.40
N GLU A 32 -25.41 -59.22 -4.56
CA GLU A 32 -24.23 -59.37 -3.69
C GLU A 32 -23.33 -58.12 -3.77
N LEU A 33 -22.99 -57.67 -4.98
CA LEU A 33 -22.19 -56.47 -5.20
C LEU A 33 -22.89 -55.21 -4.69
N THR A 34 -24.19 -55.08 -4.87
CA THR A 34 -24.97 -53.97 -4.31
C THR A 34 -24.92 -53.96 -2.78
N ALA A 35 -25.05 -55.12 -2.13
CA ALA A 35 -24.96 -55.21 -0.68
C ALA A 35 -23.55 -54.85 -0.15
N GLU A 36 -22.50 -55.28 -0.85
CA GLU A 36 -21.11 -54.96 -0.50
C GLU A 36 -20.78 -53.47 -0.71
N LEU A 37 -21.25 -52.87 -1.80
CA LEU A 37 -20.94 -51.48 -2.16
C LEU A 37 -21.85 -50.45 -1.50
N ALA A 38 -23.02 -50.85 -0.98
CA ALA A 38 -23.96 -49.93 -0.33
C ALA A 38 -23.30 -49.12 0.81
N VAL A 39 -22.49 -49.77 1.65
CA VAL A 39 -21.84 -49.10 2.79
C VAL A 39 -20.74 -48.14 2.33
N PRO A 40 -19.75 -48.54 1.51
CA PRO A 40 -18.74 -47.61 0.99
C PRO A 40 -19.32 -46.43 0.22
N LEU A 41 -20.37 -46.64 -0.58
CA LEU A 41 -21.01 -45.56 -1.34
C LEU A 41 -21.76 -44.58 -0.42
N SER A 42 -22.44 -45.07 0.62
CA SER A 42 -23.05 -44.19 1.62
C SER A 42 -22.02 -43.35 2.38
N LEU A 43 -20.85 -43.92 2.70
CA LEU A 43 -19.75 -43.16 3.31
C LEU A 43 -19.18 -42.10 2.34
N LEU A 44 -19.12 -42.41 1.04
CA LEU A 44 -18.72 -41.45 0.01
C LEU A 44 -19.69 -40.29 -0.09
N GLU A 45 -21.01 -40.55 -0.13
CA GLU A 45 -22.04 -39.51 -0.16
C GLU A 45 -21.96 -38.58 1.05
N GLN A 46 -21.69 -39.14 2.24
CA GLN A 46 -21.47 -38.37 3.46
C GLN A 46 -20.22 -37.50 3.36
N ALA A 47 -19.10 -38.05 2.87
CA ALA A 47 -17.85 -37.32 2.70
C ALA A 47 -17.97 -36.21 1.64
N GLU A 48 -18.70 -36.44 0.55
CA GLU A 48 -18.98 -35.42 -0.47
C GLU A 48 -19.80 -34.27 0.10
N THR A 49 -20.81 -34.58 0.92
CA THR A 49 -21.63 -33.59 1.63
C THR A 49 -20.78 -32.77 2.59
N GLU A 50 -19.98 -33.42 3.43
CA GLU A 50 -19.07 -32.75 4.37
C GLU A 50 -18.07 -31.85 3.62
N ALA A 51 -17.49 -32.34 2.53
CA ALA A 51 -16.56 -31.56 1.72
C ALA A 51 -17.23 -30.34 1.09
N ALA A 52 -18.49 -30.46 0.65
CA ALA A 52 -19.26 -29.34 0.13
C ALA A 52 -19.51 -28.27 1.22
N GLU A 53 -19.92 -28.69 2.41
CA GLU A 53 -20.13 -27.78 3.56
C GLU A 53 -18.84 -27.08 4.00
N ILE A 54 -17.71 -27.79 4.01
CA ILE A 54 -16.40 -27.20 4.31
C ILE A 54 -16.05 -26.12 3.27
N ARG A 55 -16.23 -26.40 1.98
CA ARG A 55 -15.95 -25.43 0.91
C ARG A 55 -16.84 -24.20 1.01
N GLU A 56 -18.12 -24.38 1.27
CA GLU A 56 -19.06 -23.27 1.44
C GLU A 56 -18.69 -22.40 2.64
N ARG A 57 -18.41 -23.00 3.80
CA ARG A 57 -17.96 -22.27 5.00
C ARG A 57 -16.66 -21.53 4.74
N ALA A 58 -15.70 -22.16 4.07
CA ALA A 58 -14.43 -21.53 3.72
C ALA A 58 -14.62 -20.35 2.76
N ALA A 59 -15.50 -20.47 1.76
CA ALA A 59 -15.83 -19.38 0.85
C ALA A 59 -16.48 -18.20 1.57
N GLY A 60 -17.44 -18.47 2.46
CA GLY A 60 -18.08 -17.45 3.29
C GLY A 60 -17.09 -16.74 4.22
N GLU A 61 -16.19 -17.49 4.85
CA GLU A 61 -15.16 -16.93 5.72
C GLU A 61 -14.13 -16.09 4.93
N ALA A 62 -13.71 -16.56 3.76
CA ALA A 62 -12.83 -15.80 2.89
C ALA A 62 -13.48 -14.48 2.43
N ALA A 63 -14.78 -14.50 2.11
CA ALA A 63 -15.52 -13.28 1.77
C ALA A 63 -15.57 -12.29 2.94
N ARG A 64 -15.92 -12.77 4.15
CA ARG A 64 -15.92 -11.94 5.37
C ARG A 64 -14.56 -11.30 5.63
N ARG A 65 -13.47 -12.08 5.50
CA ARG A 65 -12.10 -11.57 5.69
C ARG A 65 -11.72 -10.53 4.65
N ARG A 66 -12.11 -10.71 3.39
CA ARG A 66 -11.87 -9.70 2.34
C ARG A 66 -12.58 -8.39 2.66
N THR A 67 -13.87 -8.43 2.98
CA THR A 67 -14.64 -7.23 3.35
C THR A 67 -14.05 -6.54 4.59
N ALA A 68 -13.67 -7.30 5.62
CA ALA A 68 -13.01 -6.74 6.80
C ALA A 68 -11.65 -6.08 6.47
N ALA A 69 -10.87 -6.69 5.59
CA ALA A 69 -9.60 -6.12 5.13
C ALA A 69 -9.80 -4.84 4.31
N GLU A 70 -10.80 -4.79 3.44
CA GLU A 70 -11.17 -3.60 2.67
C GLU A 70 -11.58 -2.45 3.58
N HIS A 71 -12.43 -2.71 4.58
CA HIS A 71 -12.81 -1.70 5.58
C HIS A 71 -11.60 -1.18 6.35
N ARG A 72 -10.74 -2.08 6.83
CA ARG A 72 -9.53 -1.68 7.56
C ARG A 72 -8.56 -0.87 6.69
N ALA A 73 -8.43 -1.21 5.41
CA ALA A 73 -7.63 -0.44 4.46
C ALA A 73 -8.20 0.97 4.26
N ALA A 74 -9.52 1.09 4.13
CA ALA A 74 -10.19 2.39 4.00
C ALA A 74 -9.99 3.25 5.26
N GLU A 75 -10.08 2.67 6.46
CA GLU A 75 -9.81 3.37 7.73
C GLU A 75 -8.37 3.87 7.81
N ILE A 76 -7.40 3.04 7.42
CA ILE A 76 -5.97 3.41 7.40
C ILE A 76 -5.75 4.57 6.43
N LEU A 77 -6.33 4.52 5.23
CA LEU A 77 -6.20 5.58 4.24
C LEU A 77 -6.83 6.89 4.74
N ALA A 78 -8.04 6.84 5.29
CA ALA A 78 -8.69 8.02 5.85
C ALA A 78 -7.87 8.65 6.99
N SER A 79 -7.31 7.83 7.88
CA SER A 79 -6.42 8.30 8.95
C SER A 79 -5.14 8.91 8.40
N ALA A 80 -4.54 8.31 7.37
CA ALA A 80 -3.32 8.81 6.74
C ALA A 80 -3.55 10.15 6.04
N GLU A 81 -4.68 10.31 5.36
CA GLU A 81 -5.07 11.57 4.71
C GLU A 81 -5.27 12.69 5.73
N ALA A 82 -5.98 12.41 6.82
CA ALA A 82 -6.17 13.37 7.91
C ALA A 82 -4.82 13.79 8.53
N ALA A 83 -3.92 12.83 8.80
CA ALA A 83 -2.58 13.11 9.29
C ALA A 83 -1.76 13.94 8.30
N ALA A 84 -1.83 13.64 7.01
CA ALA A 84 -1.11 14.37 5.97
C ALA A 84 -1.58 15.84 5.86
N VAL A 85 -2.88 16.11 6.04
CA VAL A 85 -3.40 17.49 6.11
C VAL A 85 -2.85 18.21 7.33
N ALA A 86 -2.88 17.58 8.51
CA ALA A 86 -2.36 18.18 9.74
C ALA A 86 -0.86 18.52 9.64
N VAL A 87 -0.04 17.57 9.15
CA VAL A 87 1.41 17.77 8.97
C VAL A 87 1.71 18.91 7.97
N ARG A 88 0.95 19.00 6.88
CA ARG A 88 1.09 20.10 5.91
C ARG A 88 0.74 21.45 6.53
N ALA A 89 -0.37 21.53 7.26
CA ALA A 89 -0.79 22.75 7.94
C ALA A 89 0.25 23.21 8.96
N GLU A 90 0.75 22.30 9.80
CA GLU A 90 1.78 22.59 10.80
C GLU A 90 3.09 23.05 10.15
N SER A 91 3.51 22.36 9.08
CA SER A 91 4.72 22.71 8.35
C SER A 91 4.61 24.06 7.67
N ALA A 92 3.48 24.37 7.04
CA ALA A 92 3.21 25.67 6.45
C ALA A 92 3.22 26.78 7.52
N ALA A 93 2.60 26.55 8.67
CA ALA A 93 2.61 27.50 9.78
C ALA A 93 4.03 27.75 10.31
N ARG A 94 4.87 26.70 10.42
CA ARG A 94 6.27 26.83 10.82
C ARG A 94 7.07 27.65 9.81
N VAL A 95 6.95 27.35 8.51
CA VAL A 95 7.61 28.11 7.45
C VAL A 95 7.17 29.57 7.48
N HIS A 96 5.88 29.83 7.65
CA HIS A 96 5.33 31.18 7.72
C HIS A 96 5.89 31.97 8.91
N ARG A 97 5.92 31.38 10.12
CA ARG A 97 6.50 32.03 11.30
C ARG A 97 7.98 32.38 11.09
N THR A 98 8.76 31.47 10.52
CA THR A 98 10.17 31.72 10.21
C THR A 98 10.33 32.85 9.18
N ALA A 99 9.48 32.88 8.15
CA ALA A 99 9.49 33.94 7.15
C ALA A 99 9.12 35.31 7.76
N GLN A 100 8.11 35.35 8.63
CA GLN A 100 7.72 36.56 9.36
C GLN A 100 8.85 37.07 10.26
N ALA A 101 9.52 36.18 11.01
CA ALA A 101 10.64 36.55 11.87
C ALA A 101 11.78 37.17 11.05
N ARG A 102 12.18 36.54 9.94
CA ARG A 102 13.20 37.08 9.03
C ARG A 102 12.79 38.42 8.42
N ALA A 103 11.53 38.56 8.02
CA ALA A 103 11.03 39.82 7.48
C ALA A 103 11.07 40.95 8.53
N ALA A 104 10.78 40.64 9.79
CA ALA A 104 10.89 41.59 10.89
C ALA A 104 12.35 41.98 11.17
N GLU A 105 13.28 41.02 11.14
CA GLU A 105 14.72 41.27 11.29
C GLU A 105 15.25 42.20 10.19
N VAL A 106 14.93 41.91 8.92
CA VAL A 106 15.33 42.72 7.77
C VAL A 106 14.75 44.13 7.88
N ARG A 107 13.48 44.27 8.28
CA ARG A 107 12.85 45.57 8.48
C ARG A 107 13.55 46.37 9.58
N ALA A 108 13.79 45.76 10.74
CA ALA A 108 14.47 46.42 11.84
C ALA A 108 15.90 46.84 11.47
N ALA A 109 16.61 46.02 10.69
CA ALA A 109 17.93 46.39 10.16
C ALA A 109 17.84 47.59 9.19
N GLY A 110 16.85 47.60 8.29
CA GLY A 110 16.58 48.70 7.38
C GLY A 110 16.26 50.02 8.11
N GLU A 111 15.44 49.96 9.15
CA GLU A 111 15.08 51.13 9.97
C GLU A 111 16.29 51.72 10.71
N ARG A 112 17.17 50.87 11.24
CA ARG A 112 18.44 51.30 11.84
C ARG A 112 19.33 51.97 10.79
N ALA A 113 19.56 51.33 9.65
CA ALA A 113 20.36 51.89 8.57
C ALA A 113 19.82 53.24 8.06
N ALA A 114 18.49 53.34 7.88
CA ALA A 114 17.84 54.60 7.48
C ALA A 114 18.02 55.70 8.53
N THR A 115 17.98 55.34 9.82
CA THR A 115 18.23 56.29 10.92
C THR A 115 19.68 56.77 10.92
N GLU A 116 20.65 55.86 10.76
CA GLU A 116 22.07 56.22 10.65
C GLU A 116 22.35 57.12 9.44
N VAL A 117 21.74 56.85 8.28
CA VAL A 117 21.86 57.70 7.09
C VAL A 117 21.28 59.09 7.37
N ARG A 118 20.10 59.18 7.99
CA ARG A 118 19.49 60.48 8.35
C ARG A 118 20.35 61.28 9.33
N GLN A 119 20.93 60.63 10.32
CA GLN A 119 21.83 61.29 11.27
C GLN A 119 23.10 61.81 10.59
N ARG A 120 23.73 60.98 9.74
CA ARG A 120 24.91 61.40 8.95
C ARG A 120 24.59 62.54 7.99
N ALA A 121 23.42 62.50 7.34
CA ALA A 121 22.97 63.57 6.47
C ALA A 121 22.79 64.88 7.24
N ARG A 122 22.10 64.86 8.40
CA ARG A 122 21.93 66.05 9.25
C ARG A 122 23.25 66.70 9.64
N GLY A 123 24.27 65.91 9.96
CA GLY A 123 25.60 66.43 10.29
C GLY A 123 26.37 67.04 9.10
N ARG A 124 26.00 66.74 7.85
CA ARG A 124 26.73 67.15 6.65
C ARG A 124 25.97 68.15 5.77
N ILE A 125 24.65 68.26 5.92
CA ILE A 125 23.78 69.08 5.07
C ILE A 125 24.21 70.56 5.08
N ALA A 126 24.48 71.15 6.24
CA ALA A 126 24.88 72.56 6.33
C ALA A 126 26.17 72.83 5.54
N ALA A 127 27.22 72.04 5.81
CA ALA A 127 28.49 72.18 5.10
C ALA A 127 28.39 71.92 3.58
N LEU A 128 27.51 71.01 3.15
CA LEU A 128 27.22 70.79 1.74
C LEU A 128 26.46 71.97 1.13
N ALA A 129 25.48 72.54 1.83
CA ALA A 129 24.74 73.72 1.40
C ALA A 129 25.67 74.94 1.25
N ASP A 130 26.56 75.18 2.22
CA ASP A 130 27.55 76.26 2.16
C ASP A 130 28.47 76.11 0.95
N ARG A 131 28.93 74.88 0.70
CA ARG A 131 29.79 74.58 -0.46
C ARG A 131 29.05 74.81 -1.79
N VAL A 132 27.77 74.42 -1.88
CA VAL A 132 26.94 74.67 -3.06
C VAL A 132 26.72 76.17 -3.24
N ALA A 133 26.36 76.91 -2.19
CA ALA A 133 26.17 78.36 -2.23
C ALA A 133 27.44 79.09 -2.68
N ALA A 134 28.61 78.71 -2.15
CA ALA A 134 29.89 79.28 -2.56
C ALA A 134 30.22 79.02 -4.04
N ASN A 135 29.86 77.85 -4.57
CA ASN A 135 30.04 77.56 -5.99
C ASN A 135 29.09 78.38 -6.86
N VAL A 136 27.81 78.49 -6.48
CA VAL A 136 26.83 79.32 -7.21
C VAL A 136 27.23 80.79 -7.20
N ALA A 137 27.71 81.32 -6.06
CA ALA A 137 28.18 82.70 -5.98
C ALA A 137 29.38 82.96 -6.92
N ARG A 138 30.32 82.00 -7.00
CA ARG A 138 31.46 82.05 -7.92
C ARG A 138 31.01 82.06 -9.38
N ASP A 139 30.08 81.19 -9.75
CA ASP A 139 29.57 81.07 -11.11
C ASP A 139 28.72 82.28 -11.54
N ALA A 140 27.99 82.89 -10.60
CA ALA A 140 27.19 84.09 -10.81
C ALA A 140 28.03 85.39 -10.84
N GLY A 141 29.34 85.32 -10.58
CA GLY A 141 30.22 86.49 -10.51
C GLY A 141 30.07 87.34 -9.24
N TRP A 142 29.38 86.82 -8.20
CA TRP A 142 29.35 87.41 -6.87
C TRP A 142 30.59 86.98 -6.08
N GLY A 143 31.73 87.62 -6.35
CA GLY A 143 32.90 87.59 -5.46
C GLY A 143 32.66 88.45 -4.21
N PRO A 144 33.39 88.23 -3.09
CA PRO A 144 33.25 89.07 -1.91
C PRO A 144 33.52 90.54 -2.27
N VAL A 145 32.49 91.36 -2.13
CA VAL A 145 32.60 92.82 -2.24
C VAL A 145 33.25 93.32 -0.95
N GLY A 146 34.51 93.75 -1.03
CA GLY A 146 35.13 94.61 -0.04
C GLY A 146 36.22 93.98 0.83
N ALA A 147 37.47 94.13 0.39
CA ALA A 147 38.58 94.48 1.27
C ALA A 147 39.40 95.56 0.57
N GLU A 148 38.75 96.71 0.33
CA GLU A 148 39.44 97.99 0.23
C GLU A 148 39.02 98.78 1.47
N ASP A 149 39.97 98.98 2.37
CA ASP A 149 40.10 100.16 3.24
C ASP A 149 41.40 100.01 4.04
N GLY A 150 42.41 100.82 3.69
CA GLY A 150 43.66 100.99 4.45
C GLY A 150 44.93 100.94 3.61
#